data_AF-A0A2E8H9M0-F1
#
_entry.id   AF-A0A2E8H9M0-F1
#
_cell.length_a   1.000
_cell.length_b   1.000
_cell.length_c   1.000
_cell.angle_alpha   90.00
_cell.angle_beta   90.00
_cell.angle_gamma   90.00
#
_symmetry.space_group_name_H-M   'P 1'
#
loop_
_entity.id
_entity.type
_entity.pdbx_description
1 polymer ?
#
loop_
_entity_poly.entity_id
_entity_poly.type
_entity_poly.pdbx_seq_one_letter_code
_entity_poly.pdbx_strand_id
1 'polypeptide(L)'
;MTYLKQSHIRIDTPMAPPAWALMQWELIRTQERACHDFFERYFDERGYLECIPRWGGNDGPDDAIENLVGWPVLYLLGGADDLRAMCELGWEGHLKQYTEARTTEVPFALDG
;
A
#
# COMPACT_ATOMS: atom_id res chain seq x y z
N MET A 1 16.86 34.30 9.30
CA MET A 1 16.52 32.97 8.74
C MET A 1 15.89 33.20 7.37
N THR A 2 16.71 33.20 6.33
CA THR A 2 16.32 33.62 4.97
C THR A 2 16.68 32.50 4.00
N TYR A 3 15.96 31.38 4.03
CA TYR A 3 16.36 30.17 3.30
C TYR A 3 15.36 29.63 2.28
N LEU A 4 14.26 30.33 1.98
CA LEU A 4 13.39 29.93 0.87
C LEU A 4 13.09 31.14 0.00
N LYS A 5 14.00 31.43 -0.93
CA LYS A 5 13.69 32.28 -2.08
C LYS A 5 12.81 31.44 -3.01
N GLN A 6 11.50 31.60 -2.91
CA GLN A 6 10.55 30.82 -3.68
C GLN A 6 10.66 31.22 -5.17
N SER A 7 11.36 30.42 -5.96
CA SER A 7 11.43 30.55 -7.42
C SER A 7 10.26 29.81 -8.05
N HIS A 8 9.50 30.49 -8.90
CA HIS A 8 8.44 29.88 -9.70
C HIS A 8 8.98 29.53 -11.08
N ILE A 9 8.57 28.38 -11.61
CA ILE A 9 8.77 28.01 -13.02
C ILE A 9 7.42 28.22 -13.70
N ARG A 10 7.37 29.07 -14.73
CA ARG A 10 6.18 29.24 -15.55
C ARG A 10 6.26 28.30 -16.74
N ILE A 11 5.30 27.38 -16.84
CA ILE A 11 5.11 26.53 -18.02
C ILE A 11 3.86 27.04 -18.73
N ASP A 12 4.04 27.75 -19.85
CA ASP A 12 2.97 28.43 -20.60
C ASP A 12 2.86 27.99 -22.06
N THR A 13 3.74 27.08 -22.49
CA THR A 13 3.78 26.56 -23.85
C THR A 13 3.18 25.15 -23.88
N PRO A 14 2.04 24.94 -24.55
CA PRO A 14 1.48 23.59 -24.72
C PRO A 14 2.42 22.70 -25.52
N MET A 15 2.50 21.42 -25.15
CA MET A 15 3.20 20.41 -25.92
C MET A 15 2.43 19.09 -25.92
N ALA A 16 2.62 18.27 -26.96
CA ALA A 16 2.16 16.90 -26.93
C ALA A 16 2.90 16.12 -25.80
N PRO A 17 2.22 15.20 -25.09
CA PRO A 17 2.86 14.41 -24.07
C PRO A 17 4.00 13.58 -24.69
N PRO A 18 5.21 13.59 -24.11
CA PRO A 18 6.30 12.77 -24.60
C PRO A 18 5.99 11.29 -24.37
N ALA A 19 6.61 10.42 -25.18
CA ALA A 19 6.34 8.97 -25.13
C ALA A 19 6.54 8.37 -23.73
N TRP A 20 7.54 8.84 -22.96
CA TRP A 20 7.78 8.36 -21.60
C TRP A 20 6.61 8.65 -20.66
N ALA A 21 5.90 9.77 -20.83
CA ALA A 21 4.77 10.13 -19.97
C ALA A 21 3.58 9.20 -20.22
N LEU A 22 3.34 8.84 -21.48
CA LEU A 22 2.33 7.85 -21.84
C LEU A 22 2.66 6.46 -21.29
N MET A 23 3.93 6.05 -21.39
CA MET A 23 4.38 4.76 -20.84
C MET A 23 4.31 4.74 -19.31
N GLN A 24 4.67 5.82 -18.63
CA GLN A 24 4.54 5.93 -17.18
C GLN A 24 3.09 5.80 -16.75
N TRP A 25 2.16 6.44 -17.47
CA TRP A 25 0.74 6.35 -17.13
C TRP A 25 0.21 4.93 -17.28
N GLU A 26 0.63 4.22 -18.34
CA GLU A 26 0.22 2.83 -18.50
C GLU A 26 0.90 1.86 -17.52
N LEU A 27 2.13 2.16 -17.09
CA LEU A 27 2.76 1.43 -15.99
C LEU A 27 1.95 1.58 -14.69
N ILE A 28 1.53 2.81 -14.34
CA ILE A 28 0.70 3.06 -13.15
C ILE A 28 -0.60 2.26 -13.25
N ARG A 29 -1.33 2.37 -14.37
CA ARG A 29 -2.58 1.62 -14.60
C ARG A 29 -2.42 0.12 -14.56
N THR A 30 -1.29 -0.39 -15.06
CA THR A 30 -1.00 -1.83 -15.02
C THR A 30 -0.78 -2.29 -13.58
N GLN A 31 -0.07 -1.50 -12.77
CA GLN A 31 0.12 -1.80 -11.36
C GLN A 31 -1.20 -1.71 -10.58
N GLU A 32 -2.06 -0.72 -10.84
CA GLU A 32 -3.39 -0.63 -10.24
C GLU A 32 -4.21 -1.90 -10.45
N ARG A 33 -4.30 -2.37 -11.70
CA ARG A 33 -5.02 -3.62 -12.01
C ARG A 33 -4.46 -4.80 -11.22
N ALA A 34 -3.13 -4.92 -11.15
CA ALA A 34 -2.49 -5.97 -10.37
C ALA A 34 -2.78 -5.84 -8.86
N CYS A 35 -2.83 -4.63 -8.31
CA CYS A 35 -3.22 -4.38 -6.93
C CYS A 35 -4.66 -4.83 -6.67
N HIS A 36 -5.61 -4.51 -7.56
CA HIS A 36 -7.00 -4.97 -7.44
C HIS A 36 -7.12 -6.50 -7.49
N ASP A 37 -6.53 -7.13 -8.51
CA ASP A 37 -6.56 -8.59 -8.66
C ASP A 37 -5.93 -9.28 -7.43
N PHE A 38 -4.85 -8.71 -6.89
CA PHE A 38 -4.20 -9.21 -5.69
C PHE A 38 -5.08 -9.03 -4.45
N PHE A 39 -5.66 -7.84 -4.24
CA PHE A 39 -6.48 -7.57 -3.07
C PHE A 39 -7.72 -8.46 -3.05
N GLU A 40 -8.44 -8.56 -4.18
CA GLU A 40 -9.62 -9.42 -4.32
C GLU A 40 -9.28 -10.90 -4.07
N ARG A 41 -8.07 -11.32 -4.44
CA ARG A 41 -7.66 -12.72 -4.31
C ARG A 41 -7.21 -13.09 -2.90
N TYR A 42 -6.57 -12.18 -2.17
CA TYR A 42 -5.85 -12.51 -0.93
C TYR A 42 -6.34 -11.77 0.30
N PHE A 43 -7.29 -10.85 0.17
CA PHE A 43 -7.90 -10.17 1.31
C PHE A 43 -9.40 -10.44 1.35
N ASP A 44 -9.90 -10.72 2.55
CA ASP A 44 -11.34 -10.86 2.77
C ASP A 44 -12.02 -9.48 2.97
N GLU A 45 -13.34 -9.49 3.11
CA GLU A 45 -14.16 -8.27 3.31
C GLU A 45 -13.80 -7.46 4.58
N ARG A 46 -13.07 -8.06 5.53
CA ARG A 46 -12.62 -7.42 6.77
C ARG A 46 -11.22 -6.82 6.62
N GLY A 47 -10.57 -7.01 5.47
CA GLY A 47 -9.17 -6.65 5.24
C GLY A 47 -8.18 -7.64 5.83
N TYR A 48 -8.60 -8.86 6.18
CA TYR A 48 -7.68 -9.88 6.68
C TYR A 48 -6.95 -10.49 5.50
N LEU A 49 -5.64 -10.64 5.61
CA LEU A 49 -4.87 -11.42 4.65
C LEU A 49 -5.26 -12.89 4.81
N GLU A 50 -5.56 -13.57 3.70
CA GLU A 50 -5.81 -15.01 3.64
C GLU A 50 -4.51 -15.80 3.80
N CYS A 51 -3.93 -15.72 4.99
CA CYS A 51 -2.73 -16.44 5.42
C CYS A 51 -3.00 -17.19 6.73
N ILE A 52 -1.99 -17.90 7.23
CA ILE A 52 -2.02 -18.44 8.61
C ILE A 52 -1.44 -17.35 9.52
N PRO A 53 -2.26 -16.66 10.33
CA PRO A 53 -1.77 -15.59 11.19
C PRO A 53 -1.03 -16.20 12.38
N ARG A 54 0.29 -16.31 12.27
CA ARG A 54 1.16 -16.89 13.30
C ARG A 54 2.21 -15.88 13.71
N TRP A 55 2.21 -15.53 15.00
CA TRP A 55 3.32 -14.81 15.60
C TRP A 55 4.61 -15.65 15.52
N GLY A 56 5.64 -15.12 14.86
CA GLY A 56 6.90 -15.82 14.60
C GLY A 56 6.89 -16.77 13.39
N GLY A 57 5.81 -16.79 12.58
CA GLY A 57 5.85 -17.28 11.20
C GLY A 57 6.12 -16.14 10.23
N ASN A 58 6.60 -16.43 9.02
CA ASN A 58 6.96 -15.43 7.99
C ASN A 58 7.86 -14.30 8.51
N ASP A 59 9.02 -14.60 9.10
CA ASP A 59 9.96 -13.62 9.72
C ASP A 59 9.36 -12.65 10.79
N GLY A 60 8.03 -12.65 10.99
CA GLY A 60 7.29 -11.68 11.78
C GLY A 60 5.86 -11.42 11.26
N PRO A 61 5.01 -10.75 12.04
CA PRO A 61 3.70 -10.30 11.59
C PRO A 61 3.79 -9.27 10.46
N ASP A 62 4.90 -8.54 10.36
CA ASP A 62 5.16 -7.49 9.38
C ASP A 62 5.14 -8.01 7.94
N ASP A 63 5.66 -9.20 7.65
CA ASP A 63 5.59 -9.83 6.33
C ASP A 63 4.17 -9.88 5.74
N ALA A 64 3.14 -10.01 6.60
CA ALA A 64 1.76 -10.03 6.13
C ALA A 64 1.32 -8.68 5.58
N ILE A 65 1.68 -7.57 6.25
CA ILE A 65 1.26 -6.24 5.81
C ILE A 65 2.19 -5.63 4.76
N GLU A 66 3.43 -6.13 4.66
CA GLU A 66 4.40 -5.71 3.65
C GLU A 66 3.91 -5.90 2.20
N ASN A 67 2.93 -6.78 1.97
CA ASN A 67 2.25 -6.91 0.66
C ASN A 67 1.69 -5.58 0.13
N LEU A 68 1.40 -4.61 1.02
CA LEU A 68 0.83 -3.31 0.69
C LEU A 68 1.86 -2.16 0.70
N VAL A 69 3.14 -2.42 1.02
CA VAL A 69 4.15 -1.37 1.30
C VAL A 69 4.36 -0.37 0.15
N GLY A 70 4.26 -0.83 -1.10
CA GLY A 70 4.46 0.01 -2.29
C GLY A 70 3.25 0.82 -2.72
N TRP A 71 2.07 0.54 -2.18
CA TRP A 71 0.80 1.05 -2.70
C TRP A 71 0.57 2.53 -2.35
N PRO A 72 0.95 3.04 -1.16
CA PRO A 72 0.90 4.48 -0.89
C PRO A 72 1.77 5.29 -1.85
N VAL A 73 2.92 4.76 -2.27
CA VAL A 73 3.79 5.40 -3.27
C VAL A 73 3.11 5.42 -4.63
N LEU A 74 2.48 4.33 -5.05
CA LEU A 74 1.71 4.26 -6.29
C LEU A 74 0.58 5.30 -6.32
N TYR A 75 -0.17 5.44 -5.22
CA TYR A 75 -1.19 6.48 -5.05
C TYR A 75 -0.60 7.89 -5.22
N LEU A 76 0.50 8.20 -4.53
CA LEU A 76 1.16 9.51 -4.63
C LEU A 76 1.69 9.83 -6.04
N LEU A 77 2.04 8.82 -6.82
CA LEU A 77 2.50 8.97 -8.21
C LEU A 77 1.36 9.20 -9.22
N GLY A 78 0.10 9.24 -8.75
CA GLY A 78 -1.07 9.47 -9.57
C GLY A 78 -1.96 8.23 -9.76
N GLY A 79 -1.81 7.24 -8.88
CA GLY A 79 -2.72 6.10 -8.81
C GLY A 79 -4.11 6.49 -8.27
N ALA A 80 -5.11 5.67 -8.55
CA ALA A 80 -6.51 5.90 -8.18
C ALA A 80 -6.76 5.90 -6.65
N ASP A 81 -7.83 6.57 -6.22
CA ASP A 81 -8.20 6.76 -4.80
C ASP A 81 -8.55 5.44 -4.09
N ASP A 82 -8.96 4.43 -4.83
CA ASP A 82 -9.26 3.08 -4.31
C ASP A 82 -8.02 2.34 -3.82
N LEU A 83 -6.83 2.60 -4.37
CA LEU A 83 -5.57 2.11 -3.80
C LEU A 83 -5.43 2.51 -2.34
N ARG A 84 -5.71 3.79 -2.03
CA ARG A 84 -5.69 4.28 -0.65
C ARG A 84 -6.74 3.57 0.20
N ALA A 85 -7.95 3.40 -0.32
CA ALA A 85 -9.02 2.71 0.41
C ALA A 85 -8.66 1.23 0.72
N MET A 86 -8.08 0.51 -0.24
CA MET A 86 -7.59 -0.86 -0.04
C MET A 86 -6.45 -0.92 0.98
N CYS A 87 -5.50 0.03 0.93
CA CYS A 87 -4.45 0.13 1.93
C CYS A 87 -5.00 0.36 3.34
N GLU A 88 -5.96 1.26 3.49
CA GLU A 88 -6.58 1.54 4.79
C GLU A 88 -7.33 0.31 5.32
N LEU A 89 -8.09 -0.38 4.46
CA LEU A 89 -8.78 -1.61 4.84
C LEU A 89 -7.82 -2.72 5.25
N GLY A 90 -6.78 -2.98 4.44
CA GLY A 90 -5.78 -3.99 4.74
C GLY A 90 -4.95 -3.67 5.99
N TRP A 91 -4.65 -2.40 6.24
CA TRP A 91 -3.96 -1.95 7.45
C TRP A 91 -4.78 -2.21 8.72
N GLU A 92 -6.03 -1.74 8.75
CA GLU A 92 -6.92 -1.95 9.89
C GLU A 92 -7.23 -3.44 10.10
N GLY A 93 -7.41 -4.17 8.99
CA GLY A 93 -7.60 -5.62 9.00
C GLY A 93 -6.40 -6.36 9.58
N HIS A 94 -5.17 -6.01 9.18
CA HIS A 94 -3.94 -6.59 9.72
C HIS A 94 -3.81 -6.38 11.23
N LEU A 95 -4.01 -5.15 11.71
CA LEU A 95 -3.94 -4.85 13.14
C LEU A 95 -4.92 -5.73 13.93
N LYS A 96 -6.17 -5.79 13.46
CA LYS A 96 -7.20 -6.61 14.10
C LYS A 96 -6.88 -8.11 14.04
N GLN A 97 -6.49 -8.61 12.87
CA GLN A 97 -6.17 -10.03 12.64
C GLN A 97 -5.06 -10.51 13.58
N TYR A 98 -4.00 -9.73 13.73
CA TYR A 98 -2.87 -10.12 14.58
C TYR A 98 -3.15 -9.92 16.07
N THR A 99 -3.96 -8.92 16.46
CA THR A 99 -4.48 -8.81 17.84
C THR A 99 -5.34 -10.02 18.23
N GLU A 100 -6.11 -10.58 17.29
CA GLU A 100 -6.92 -11.79 17.50
C GLU A 100 -6.06 -13.07 17.54
N ALA A 101 -4.97 -13.12 16.78
CA ALA A 101 -4.10 -14.28 16.61
C ALA A 101 -3.16 -14.60 17.80
N ARG A 102 -3.52 -14.19 19.02
CA ARG A 102 -2.71 -14.32 20.25
C ARG A 102 -2.05 -15.69 20.38
N THR A 103 -0.86 -15.73 20.97
CA THR A 103 -0.13 -16.98 21.23
C THR A 103 0.51 -17.01 22.61
N THR A 104 0.63 -18.20 23.17
CA THR A 104 1.41 -18.44 24.40
C THR A 104 2.91 -18.64 24.13
N GLU A 105 3.30 -18.83 22.87
CA GLU A 105 4.70 -19.09 22.47
C GLU A 105 5.56 -17.83 22.44
N VAL A 106 4.95 -16.66 22.24
CA VAL A 106 5.64 -15.36 22.08
C VAL A 106 5.18 -14.43 23.19
N PRO A 107 6.05 -14.04 24.15
CA PRO A 107 5.65 -13.22 25.30
C PRO A 107 4.98 -11.89 24.96
N PHE A 108 5.37 -11.26 23.84
CA PHE A 108 4.77 -10.00 23.38
C PHE A 108 3.32 -10.18 22.88
N ALA A 109 2.95 -11.38 22.43
CA ALA A 109 1.66 -11.68 21.82
C ALA A 109 0.68 -12.40 22.76
N LEU A 110 0.94 -12.38 24.07
CA LEU A 110 0.10 -13.03 25.08
C LEU A 110 -1.27 -12.35 25.22
N ASP A 111 -1.27 -11.02 25.26
CA ASP A 111 -2.46 -10.22 25.59
C ASP A 111 -3.12 -9.53 24.38
N GLY A 112 -2.57 -9.73 23.18
CA GLY A 112 -3.02 -9.10 21.94
C GLY A 112 -2.41 -7.72 21.73
#